data_AF-A0A849R2H9-F1
#
_entry.id   AF-A0A849R2H9-F1
#
_cell.length_a   1.000
_cell.length_b   1.000
_cell.length_c   1.000
_cell.angle_alpha   90.00
_cell.angle_beta   90.00
_cell.angle_gamma   90.00
#
_symmetry.space_group_name_H-M   'P 1'
#
loop_
_entity.id
_entity.type
_entity.pdbx_description
1 polymer ?
#
loop_
_entity_poly.entity_id
_entity_poly.type
_entity_poly.pdbx_seq_one_letter_code
_entity_poly.pdbx_strand_id
1 'polypeptide(L)'
;MVDIAVLLALIAIVVAAFTVLPVLVSAAQEEVEVRINAPEYVAGTFNATIDVVNVTDLNSGQFDHSFNSSVVNVTNMKEVEI
;
A
#
# COMPACT_ATOMS: atom_id res chain seq x y z
N MET A 1 -12.67 -5.49 48.46
CA MET A 1 -11.29 -4.96 48.36
C MET A 1 -10.61 -5.75 47.26
N VAL A 2 -10.10 -5.11 46.21
CA VAL A 2 -9.35 -5.80 45.16
C VAL A 2 -7.96 -6.10 45.71
N ASP A 3 -7.53 -7.35 45.62
CA ASP A 3 -6.21 -7.79 46.06
C ASP A 3 -5.11 -7.16 45.18
N ILE A 4 -4.00 -6.75 45.78
CA ILE A 4 -2.90 -6.08 45.04
C ILE A 4 -2.31 -6.99 43.96
N ALA A 5 -2.22 -8.30 44.20
CA ALA A 5 -1.75 -9.24 43.19
C ALA A 5 -2.72 -9.33 42.00
N VAL A 6 -4.03 -9.26 42.26
CA VAL A 6 -5.06 -9.20 41.20
C VAL A 6 -4.96 -7.90 40.39
N LEU A 7 -4.74 -6.77 41.04
CA LEU A 7 -4.56 -5.48 40.36
C LEU A 7 -3.31 -5.47 39.47
N LEU A 8 -2.18 -5.99 39.96
CA LEU A 8 -0.94 -6.09 39.19
C LEU A 8 -1.05 -7.05 38.01
N ALA A 9 -1.74 -8.18 38.17
CA ALA A 9 -1.99 -9.12 37.08
C ALA A 9 -2.82 -8.48 35.96
N LEU A 10 -3.84 -7.70 36.29
CA LEU A 10 -4.66 -6.98 35.30
C LEU A 10 -3.85 -5.93 34.54
N ILE A 11 -2.99 -5.16 35.23
CA ILE A 11 -2.11 -4.17 34.58
C ILE A 11 -1.13 -4.88 33.64
N ALA A 12 -0.53 -5.99 34.08
CA ALA A 12 0.39 -6.75 33.23
C ALA A 12 -0.28 -7.28 31.95
N ILE A 13 -1.53 -7.74 32.04
CA ILE A 13 -2.31 -8.18 30.87
C ILE A 13 -2.60 -7.01 29.92
N VAL A 14 -2.99 -5.85 30.45
CA VAL A 14 -3.26 -4.66 29.62
C VAL A 14 -1.99 -4.16 28.92
N VAL A 15 -0.85 -4.14 29.63
CA VAL A 15 0.45 -3.77 29.06
C VAL A 15 0.91 -4.79 28.01
N ALA A 16 0.76 -6.09 28.28
CA ALA A 16 1.05 -7.14 27.31
C ALA A 16 0.17 -6.97 26.05
N ALA A 17 -1.13 -6.74 26.20
CA ALA A 17 -2.03 -6.51 25.06
C ALA A 17 -1.62 -5.28 24.23
N PHE A 18 -1.29 -4.16 24.86
CA PHE A 18 -0.86 -2.94 24.15
C PHE A 18 0.48 -3.08 23.42
N THR A 19 1.39 -3.92 23.91
CA THR A 19 2.70 -4.13 23.29
C THR A 19 2.70 -5.18 22.18
N VAL A 20 1.82 -6.19 22.24
CA VAL A 20 1.75 -7.26 21.22
C VAL A 20 0.86 -6.91 20.03
N LEU A 21 -0.22 -6.13 20.23
CA LEU A 21 -1.16 -5.80 19.16
C LEU A 21 -0.53 -5.06 17.97
N PRO A 22 0.36 -4.05 18.15
CA PRO A 22 0.99 -3.36 17.01
C PRO A 22 1.86 -4.29 16.15
N VAL A 23 2.53 -5.24 16.80
CA VAL A 23 3.42 -6.22 16.13
C VAL A 23 2.62 -7.17 15.25
N LEU A 24 1.44 -7.61 15.71
CA LEU A 24 0.55 -8.47 14.93
C LEU A 24 -0.01 -7.75 13.70
N VAL A 25 -0.27 -6.45 13.78
CA VAL A 25 -0.73 -5.65 12.63
C VAL A 25 0.38 -5.51 11.57
N SER A 26 1.63 -5.30 12.00
CA SER A 26 2.76 -5.16 11.06
C SER A 26 3.09 -6.43 10.27
N ALA A 27 2.88 -7.62 10.85
CA ALA A 27 3.16 -8.89 10.19
C ALA A 27 2.08 -9.33 9.19
N ALA A 28 0.90 -8.72 9.22
CA ALA A 28 -0.19 -8.96 8.29
C ALA A 28 -0.26 -7.91 7.17
N GLN A 29 0.65 -6.94 7.14
CA GLN A 29 0.65 -5.90 6.14
C GLN A 29 1.15 -6.45 4.81
N GLU A 30 0.25 -6.56 3.84
CA GLU A 30 0.62 -6.86 2.46
C GLU A 30 1.58 -5.79 1.95
N GLU A 31 2.61 -6.22 1.22
CA GLU A 31 3.55 -5.31 0.60
C GLU A 31 2.83 -4.42 -0.42
N VAL A 32 3.12 -3.12 -0.37
CA VAL A 32 2.61 -2.17 -1.37
C VAL A 32 3.15 -2.58 -2.72
N GLU A 33 2.26 -2.82 -3.67
CA GLU A 33 2.63 -3.27 -5.01
C GLU A 33 2.18 -2.24 -6.04
N VAL A 34 3.07 -1.92 -6.97
CA VAL A 34 2.81 -1.03 -8.11
C VAL A 34 2.88 -1.86 -9.39
N ARG A 35 1.79 -1.86 -10.16
CA ARG A 35 1.67 -2.59 -11.42
C ARG A 35 1.48 -1.62 -12.57
N ILE A 36 2.11 -1.92 -13.71
CA ILE A 36 1.86 -1.25 -14.98
C ILE A 36 1.11 -2.24 -15.88
N ASN A 37 -0.13 -1.92 -16.22
CA ASN A 37 -0.95 -2.75 -17.08
C ASN A 37 -1.03 -2.11 -18.48
N ALA A 38 -0.62 -2.87 -19.50
CA ALA A 38 -0.64 -2.50 -20.90
C ALA A 38 -0.90 -3.75 -21.76
N PRO A 39 -1.48 -3.61 -22.96
CA PRO A 39 -1.62 -4.73 -23.89
C PRO A 39 -0.25 -5.23 -24.36
N GLU A 40 -0.13 -6.54 -24.54
CA GLU A 40 1.11 -7.17 -25.04
C GLU A 40 1.44 -6.73 -26.48
N TYR A 41 0.41 -6.49 -27.29
CA TYR A 41 0.56 -5.96 -28.64
C TYR A 41 -0.60 -5.01 -29.00
N VAL A 42 -0.25 -3.94 -29.72
CA VAL A 42 -1.21 -3.01 -30.30
C VAL A 42 -0.64 -2.42 -31.59
N ALA A 43 -1.49 -2.24 -32.59
CA ALA A 43 -1.10 -1.64 -33.88
C ALA A 43 -1.26 -0.10 -33.91
N GLY A 44 -1.74 0.50 -32.81
CA GLY A 44 -2.10 1.92 -32.72
C GLY A 44 -2.06 2.43 -31.28
N THR A 45 -2.85 3.45 -30.97
CA THR A 45 -2.90 4.04 -29.63
C THR A 45 -3.45 3.05 -28.60
N PHE A 46 -2.83 3.02 -27.42
CA PHE A 46 -3.30 2.25 -26.27
C PHE A 46 -3.20 3.09 -25.00
N ASN A 47 -3.93 2.66 -23.97
CA ASN A 47 -3.80 3.19 -22.63
C ASN A 47 -2.98 2.21 -21.79
N ALA A 48 -1.99 2.74 -21.08
CA ALA A 48 -1.34 2.04 -19.97
C ALA A 48 -1.92 2.59 -18.66
N THR A 49 -2.19 1.72 -17.69
CA THR A 49 -2.64 2.10 -16.35
C THR A 49 -1.56 1.76 -15.32
N ILE A 50 -1.45 2.61 -14.31
CA ILE A 50 -0.62 2.36 -13.13
C ILE A 50 -1.59 2.04 -12.00
N ASP A 51 -1.48 0.83 -11.46
CA ASP A 51 -2.31 0.37 -10.36
C ASP A 51 -1.45 0.23 -9.11
N VAL A 52 -1.88 0.87 -8.02
CA VAL A 52 -1.24 0.78 -6.70
C VAL A 52 -2.16 -0.01 -5.79
N VAL A 53 -1.70 -1.16 -5.31
CA VAL A 53 -2.49 -2.05 -4.45
C VAL A 53 -1.84 -2.19 -3.08
N ASN A 54 -2.63 -2.66 -2.12
CA ASN A 54 -2.20 -2.92 -0.73
C ASN A 54 -1.73 -1.67 0.01
N VAL A 55 -2.29 -0.52 -0.34
CA VAL A 55 -2.05 0.76 0.34
C VAL A 55 -3.37 1.31 0.87
N THR A 56 -3.40 1.62 2.16
CA THR A 56 -4.53 2.31 2.80
C THR A 56 -4.27 3.81 2.75
N ASP A 57 -5.29 4.61 2.46
CA ASP A 57 -5.24 6.09 2.48
C ASP A 57 -4.13 6.70 1.59
N LEU A 58 -3.95 6.19 0.36
CA LEU A 58 -3.02 6.76 -0.61
C LEU A 58 -3.44 8.18 -1.02
N ASN A 59 -2.83 9.18 -0.41
CA ASN A 59 -3.10 10.59 -0.69
C ASN A 59 -2.34 11.14 -1.91
N SER A 60 -1.16 10.60 -2.19
CA SER A 60 -0.29 11.08 -3.29
C SER A 60 0.78 10.05 -3.64
N GLY A 61 1.25 10.07 -4.88
CA GLY A 61 2.40 9.29 -5.34
C GLY A 61 3.13 9.97 -6.49
N GLN A 62 4.44 9.76 -6.59
CA GLN A 62 5.25 10.18 -7.73
C GLN A 62 5.90 8.94 -8.34
N PHE A 63 5.78 8.80 -9.66
CA PHE A 63 6.31 7.68 -10.41
C PHE A 63 7.18 8.21 -11.55
N ASP A 64 8.41 7.70 -11.63
CA ASP A 64 9.27 7.91 -12.79
C ASP A 64 9.02 6.77 -13.79
N HIS A 65 8.48 7.11 -14.96
CA HIS A 65 8.18 6.14 -16.02
C HIS A 65 9.18 6.29 -17.17
N SER A 66 9.89 5.20 -17.48
CA SER A 66 10.76 5.10 -18.65
C SER A 66 10.19 4.11 -19.68
N PHE A 67 10.25 4.48 -20.95
CA PHE A 67 9.88 3.63 -22.08
C PHE A 67 10.84 3.85 -23.25
N ASN A 68 10.86 2.93 -24.21
CA ASN A 68 11.63 3.11 -25.44
C ASN A 68 10.90 4.09 -26.38
N SER A 69 11.40 5.32 -26.46
CA SER A 69 10.80 6.40 -27.25
C SER A 69 10.88 6.20 -28.77
N SER A 70 11.69 5.26 -29.25
CA SER A 70 11.71 4.87 -30.67
C SER A 70 10.55 3.94 -31.05
N VAL A 71 9.86 3.35 -30.06
CA VAL A 71 8.77 2.38 -30.26
C VAL A 71 7.42 2.99 -29.89
N VAL A 72 7.35 3.70 -28.76
CA VAL A 72 6.11 4.32 -28.27
C VAL A 72 6.34 5.79 -27.94
N ASN A 73 5.26 6.58 -28.03
CA ASN A 73 5.25 7.96 -27.60
C ASN A 73 4.02 8.21 -26.72
N VAL A 74 4.18 9.06 -25.70
CA VAL A 74 3.08 9.49 -24.85
C VAL A 74 2.35 10.61 -25.57
N THR A 75 1.07 10.37 -25.87
CA THR A 75 0.20 11.35 -26.54
C THR A 75 -0.68 12.10 -25.55
N ASN A 76 -0.96 11.50 -24.39
CA ASN A 76 -1.75 12.11 -23.33
C ASN A 76 -1.39 11.44 -21.99
N MET A 77 -1.48 12.19 -20.90
CA MET A 77 -1.50 11.65 -19.54
C MET A 77 -2.77 12.12 -18.87
N LYS A 78 -3.55 11.16 -18.38
CA LYS A 78 -4.71 11.49 -17.55
C LYS A 78 -4.25 11.53 -16.11
N GLU A 79 -4.33 12.71 -15.51
CA GLU A 79 -4.19 12.84 -14.07
C GLU A 79 -5.43 12.22 -13.41
N VAL A 80 -5.21 11.35 -12.43
CA VAL A 80 -6.28 10.81 -11.60
C VAL A 80 -6.48 11.81 -10.47
N GLU A 81 -7.60 12.52 -10.50
CA GLU A 81 -8.10 13.26 -9.36
C GLU A 81 -8.62 12.22 -8.34
N ILE A 82 -7.97 12.16 -7.17
CA ILE A 82 -8.31 11.23 -6.07
C ILE A 82 -9.26 11.94 -5.11
#